data_AF-A0A9X3WXU9-F1
#
_entry.id   AF-A0A9X3WXU9-F1
#
_cell.length_a   1.000
_cell.length_b   1.000
_cell.length_c   1.000
_cell.angle_alpha   90.00
_cell.angle_beta   90.00
_cell.angle_gamma   90.00
#
_symmetry.space_group_name_H-M   'P 1'
#
loop_
_entity.id
_entity.type
_entity.pdbx_description
1 polymer ?
#
loop_
_entity_poly.entity_id
_entity_poly.type
_entity_poly.pdbx_seq_one_letter_code
_entity_poly.pdbx_strand_id
1 'polypeptide(L)'
;MKRTRMLTLLAALAAGACSSSGPSSLEPPTGGNTTTGGNNNTSGGENTTGGDPEAPPIPDKTVLDDRVTSYTEALRTASLKLVRNLPTLQQIKNVETATDQRAAYEAEIDAMLADQRFTARMIKWWRDTMRQGGGAQDNKPSRDTAPVFATRVMVEEKPYTDLFTATTNTCPTYDGATNTFTDGNCDNGVPTHAGVLTNPGVMMQFYGNMAFRRVRWVQEIFVCTKFPAEYAAEPKQVNGADYTGPWPFESVATAPIDFQDTSSVVCANCHVTINRVAPLFANFNMNGQWMNDSQVETPTVPDPQKTVLSHWLKDGETTAWRFGEPVADLPALGQAMAADADVHDCAVARMYNFAMSKEDIVSDLATVPPEVLKPYVEDFLANGMNLKKTLRTILLSDDFTKF
;
A
#
# COMPACT_ATOMS: atom_id res chain seq x y z
N MET A 1 40.19 44.84 8.94
CA MET A 1 39.17 44.77 7.87
C MET A 1 38.77 43.31 7.67
N LYS A 2 37.64 42.90 8.27
CA LYS A 2 37.08 41.54 8.16
C LYS A 2 36.15 41.50 6.95
N ARG A 3 36.34 40.54 6.03
CA ARG A 3 35.42 40.27 4.92
C ARG A 3 34.51 39.11 5.30
N THR A 4 33.28 39.45 5.64
CA THR A 4 32.15 38.53 5.81
C THR A 4 31.68 38.09 4.43
N ARG A 5 31.65 36.78 4.14
CA ARG A 5 30.90 36.23 3.00
C ARG A 5 29.59 35.66 3.55
N MET A 6 28.50 36.38 3.30
CA MET A 6 27.14 35.83 3.39
C MET A 6 26.97 34.83 2.25
N LEU A 7 26.68 33.57 2.59
CA LEU A 7 26.14 32.58 1.66
C LEU A 7 24.65 32.45 1.99
N THR A 8 23.80 33.03 1.13
CA THR A 8 22.36 32.80 1.12
C THR A 8 22.10 31.44 0.48
N LEU A 9 21.73 30.43 1.28
CA LEU A 9 21.15 29.20 0.75
C LEU A 9 19.62 29.36 0.79
N LEU A 10 19.01 29.46 -0.40
CA LEU A 10 17.58 29.16 -0.56
C LEU A 10 17.40 27.64 -0.43
N ALA A 11 16.73 27.21 0.64
CA ALA A 11 16.15 25.88 0.71
C ALA A 11 14.80 25.92 -0.05
N ALA A 12 14.77 25.35 -1.25
CA ALA A 12 13.52 25.06 -1.95
C ALA A 12 12.88 23.83 -1.29
N LEU A 13 11.90 24.08 -0.42
CA LEU A 13 10.97 23.05 0.06
C LEU A 13 10.04 22.69 -1.10
N ALA A 14 10.06 21.43 -1.51
CA ALA A 14 9.08 20.88 -2.44
C ALA A 14 7.71 20.80 -1.75
N ALA A 15 6.94 21.88 -1.85
CA ALA A 15 5.52 21.90 -1.55
C ALA A 15 4.76 21.37 -2.76
N GLY A 16 4.13 20.20 -2.61
CA GLY A 16 3.26 19.65 -3.63
C GLY A 16 2.82 18.23 -3.28
N ALA A 17 1.80 18.10 -2.42
CA ALA A 17 0.94 16.90 -2.33
C ALA A 17 -0.20 17.04 -1.29
N CYS A 18 -0.81 18.22 -1.13
CA CYS A 18 -2.03 18.35 -0.30
C CYS A 18 -3.15 18.95 -1.15
N SER A 19 -3.68 18.16 -2.09
CA SER A 19 -5.02 18.39 -2.64
C SER A 19 -6.01 17.54 -1.84
N SER A 20 -7.17 18.11 -1.53
CA SER A 20 -8.21 17.65 -0.60
C SER A 20 -9.03 16.43 -1.08
N SER A 21 -8.47 15.55 -1.89
CA SER A 21 -9.16 14.34 -2.33
C SER A 21 -9.06 13.29 -1.23
N GLY A 22 -10.10 13.14 -0.42
CA GLY A 22 -10.20 12.06 0.57
C GLY A 22 -10.20 10.68 -0.12
N PRO A 23 -9.78 9.61 0.56
CA PRO A 23 -9.67 8.26 0.01
C PRO A 23 -11.03 7.61 -0.30
N SER A 24 -12.16 8.24 0.08
CA SER A 24 -13.50 7.65 -0.03
C SER A 24 -14.57 8.54 -0.67
N SER A 25 -14.28 9.78 -1.08
CA SER A 25 -15.26 10.65 -1.76
C SER A 25 -15.00 10.73 -3.26
N LEU A 26 -15.56 9.78 -4.00
CA LEU A 26 -15.65 9.85 -5.46
C LEU A 26 -16.90 10.65 -5.85
N GLU A 27 -16.86 11.97 -5.69
CA GLU A 27 -17.80 12.85 -6.38
C GLU A 27 -17.22 13.21 -7.77
N PRO A 28 -17.97 13.02 -8.86
CA PRO A 28 -17.56 13.53 -10.16
C PRO A 28 -17.46 15.07 -10.10
N PRO A 29 -16.49 15.68 -10.81
CA PRO A 29 -16.38 17.13 -10.83
C PRO A 29 -17.63 17.72 -11.48
N THR A 30 -18.44 18.45 -10.72
CA THR A 30 -19.52 19.27 -11.25
C THR A 30 -18.92 20.44 -12.03
N GLY A 31 -18.74 20.22 -13.33
CA GLY A 31 -18.41 21.26 -14.30
C GLY A 31 -19.58 22.21 -14.46
N GLY A 32 -19.55 23.33 -13.73
CA GLY A 32 -20.42 24.46 -13.98
C GLY A 32 -20.08 25.10 -15.32
N ASN A 33 -21.03 25.13 -16.25
CA ASN A 33 -21.02 26.13 -17.32
C ASN A 33 -22.45 26.57 -17.66
N THR A 34 -22.83 27.70 -17.09
CA THR A 34 -23.97 28.51 -17.54
C THR A 34 -23.52 29.43 -18.67
N THR A 35 -24.14 29.35 -19.86
CA THR A 35 -24.96 30.43 -20.45
C THR A 35 -25.31 30.23 -21.95
N THR A 36 -26.62 30.18 -22.19
CA THR A 36 -27.43 30.82 -23.27
C THR A 36 -27.08 30.67 -24.76
N GLY A 37 -28.00 30.04 -25.50
CA GLY A 37 -28.83 30.76 -26.49
C GLY A 37 -28.75 30.29 -27.96
N GLY A 38 -29.87 29.85 -28.53
CA GLY A 38 -30.18 30.05 -29.96
C GLY A 38 -30.75 28.86 -30.74
N ASN A 39 -32.09 28.85 -30.87
CA ASN A 39 -32.96 28.02 -31.73
C ASN A 39 -32.48 27.73 -33.16
N ASN A 40 -32.80 26.52 -33.68
CA ASN A 40 -33.87 26.34 -34.69
C ASN A 40 -34.16 24.86 -35.04
N ASN A 41 -35.46 24.57 -35.17
CA ASN A 41 -36.18 23.49 -35.88
C ASN A 41 -35.36 22.55 -36.80
N THR A 42 -35.67 21.26 -36.94
CA THR A 42 -36.93 20.78 -37.56
C THR A 42 -37.18 19.27 -37.33
N SER A 43 -38.43 18.96 -36.98
CA SER A 43 -39.23 17.72 -37.06
C SER A 43 -38.65 16.35 -37.44
N GLY A 44 -39.11 15.32 -36.70
CA GLY A 44 -39.82 14.21 -37.33
C GLY A 44 -39.66 12.85 -36.65
N GLY A 45 -40.74 12.35 -36.02
CA GLY A 45 -40.98 10.91 -35.84
C GLY A 45 -41.12 10.42 -34.41
N GLU A 46 -42.28 10.67 -33.81
CA GLU A 46 -42.77 9.90 -32.65
C GLU A 46 -42.86 8.41 -33.01
N ASN A 47 -42.28 7.56 -32.16
CA ASN A 47 -42.81 6.22 -31.94
C ASN A 47 -42.85 5.99 -30.43
N THR A 48 -44.02 6.27 -29.86
CA THR A 48 -44.36 6.07 -28.47
C THR A 48 -44.70 4.59 -28.24
N THR A 49 -43.76 3.85 -27.66
CA THR A 49 -44.09 2.63 -26.90
C THR A 49 -43.88 2.93 -25.43
N GLY A 50 -44.98 2.91 -24.68
CA GLY A 50 -45.05 3.22 -23.26
C GLY A 50 -44.09 2.35 -22.43
N GLY A 51 -43.16 3.02 -21.76
CA GLY A 51 -42.34 2.45 -20.70
C GLY A 51 -42.91 2.85 -19.34
N ASP A 52 -43.04 1.85 -18.49
CA ASP A 52 -43.38 1.94 -17.06
C ASP A 52 -42.54 3.03 -16.36
N PRO A 53 -43.15 4.01 -15.63
CA PRO A 53 -42.40 5.13 -15.03
C PRO A 53 -41.52 4.74 -13.83
N GLU A 54 -41.37 3.45 -13.54
CA GLU A 54 -40.67 2.92 -12.37
C GLU A 54 -39.51 1.97 -12.72
N ALA A 55 -39.17 1.82 -14.01
CA ALA A 55 -37.99 1.05 -14.39
C ALA A 55 -36.71 1.83 -14.03
N PRO A 56 -35.78 1.25 -13.24
CA PRO A 56 -34.47 1.84 -13.00
C PRO A 56 -33.80 2.10 -14.36
N PRO A 57 -33.04 3.21 -14.52
CA PRO A 57 -32.30 3.46 -15.74
C PRO A 57 -31.40 2.26 -16.03
N ILE A 58 -31.56 1.68 -17.22
CA ILE A 58 -30.68 0.61 -17.71
C ILE A 58 -29.29 1.23 -17.81
N PRO A 59 -28.26 0.67 -17.15
CA PRO A 59 -26.90 1.19 -17.26
C PRO A 59 -26.48 1.24 -18.73
N ASP A 60 -25.85 2.35 -19.14
CA ASP A 60 -25.32 2.47 -20.48
C ASP A 60 -24.33 1.34 -20.74
N LYS A 61 -24.55 0.60 -21.82
CA LYS A 61 -23.64 -0.46 -22.26
C LYS A 61 -22.25 0.14 -22.51
N THR A 62 -21.25 -0.42 -21.86
CA THR A 62 -19.85 -0.05 -22.02
C THR A 62 -19.12 -1.04 -22.93
N VAL A 63 -17.92 -0.67 -23.41
CA VAL A 63 -17.04 -1.59 -24.14
C VAL A 63 -16.64 -2.82 -23.30
N LEU A 64 -16.72 -2.74 -21.96
CA LEU A 64 -16.41 -3.87 -21.07
C LEU A 64 -17.47 -4.97 -21.14
N ASP A 65 -18.69 -4.64 -21.55
CA ASP A 65 -19.82 -5.57 -21.70
C ASP A 65 -19.73 -6.39 -23.00
N ASP A 66 -18.90 -5.96 -23.96
CA ASP A 66 -18.65 -6.66 -25.22
C ASP A 66 -17.54 -7.71 -25.14
N ARG A 67 -16.85 -7.80 -24.00
CA ARG A 67 -15.74 -8.72 -23.82
C ARG A 67 -16.19 -10.17 -23.85
N VAL A 68 -15.41 -11.01 -24.52
CA VAL A 68 -15.68 -12.45 -24.63
C VAL A 68 -14.66 -13.26 -23.83
N THR A 69 -15.12 -14.33 -23.20
CA THR A 69 -14.23 -15.23 -22.47
C THR A 69 -13.25 -15.89 -23.45
N SER A 70 -11.96 -15.76 -23.16
CA SER A 70 -10.87 -16.37 -23.92
C SER A 70 -9.80 -16.92 -23.00
N TYR A 71 -9.91 -18.21 -22.67
CA TYR A 71 -8.95 -18.89 -21.80
C TYR A 71 -7.54 -19.00 -22.41
N THR A 72 -7.42 -18.97 -23.74
CA THR A 72 -6.11 -19.00 -24.42
C THR A 72 -5.39 -17.66 -24.32
N GLU A 73 -6.10 -16.53 -24.41
CA GLU A 73 -5.51 -15.19 -24.15
C GLU A 73 -5.24 -14.98 -22.66
N ALA A 74 -6.14 -15.45 -21.79
CA ALA A 74 -5.93 -15.46 -20.34
C ALA A 74 -4.68 -16.26 -19.97
N LEU A 75 -4.48 -17.44 -20.57
CA LEU A 75 -3.29 -18.29 -20.36
C LEU A 75 -2.00 -17.57 -20.74
N ARG A 76 -1.96 -16.90 -21.89
CA ARG A 76 -0.78 -16.13 -22.32
C ARG A 76 -0.44 -15.03 -21.33
N THR A 77 -1.45 -14.29 -20.90
CA THR A 77 -1.31 -13.19 -19.95
C THR A 77 -0.84 -13.70 -18.58
N ALA A 78 -1.46 -14.76 -18.06
CA ALA A 78 -1.09 -15.36 -16.78
C ALA A 78 0.33 -15.94 -16.80
N SER A 79 0.72 -16.63 -17.88
CA SER A 79 2.05 -17.25 -18.00
C SER A 79 3.18 -16.22 -17.95
N LEU A 80 3.00 -15.08 -18.63
CA LEU A 80 3.95 -13.97 -18.56
C LEU A 80 4.04 -13.37 -17.15
N LYS A 81 2.94 -13.34 -16.41
CA LYS A 81 2.88 -12.76 -15.05
C LYS A 81 3.48 -13.68 -14.01
N LEU A 82 3.12 -14.95 -14.02
CA LEU A 82 3.48 -15.94 -13.01
C LEU A 82 4.89 -16.49 -13.22
N VAL A 83 5.25 -16.83 -14.47
CA VAL A 83 6.51 -17.55 -14.77
C VAL A 83 7.40 -16.85 -15.80
N ARG A 84 7.02 -15.65 -16.26
CA ARG A 84 7.75 -14.79 -17.23
C ARG A 84 8.10 -15.46 -18.55
N ASN A 85 7.30 -16.44 -18.97
CA ASN A 85 7.43 -17.11 -20.26
C ASN A 85 6.07 -17.13 -20.96
N LEU A 86 6.10 -17.29 -22.28
CA LEU A 86 4.88 -17.61 -23.02
C LEU A 86 4.50 -19.08 -22.75
N PRO A 87 3.20 -19.42 -22.81
CA PRO A 87 2.78 -20.81 -22.73
C PRO A 87 3.35 -21.59 -23.91
N THR A 88 3.71 -22.85 -23.67
CA THR A 88 4.16 -23.75 -24.73
C THR A 88 3.02 -24.07 -25.69
N LEU A 89 3.34 -24.54 -26.91
CA LEU A 89 2.32 -24.97 -27.87
C LEU A 89 1.42 -26.08 -27.30
N GLN A 90 1.99 -26.98 -26.48
CA GLN A 90 1.23 -28.04 -25.82
C GLN A 90 0.21 -27.47 -24.83
N GLN A 91 0.61 -26.52 -23.98
CA GLN A 91 -0.31 -25.87 -23.02
C GLN A 91 -1.43 -25.12 -23.73
N ILE A 92 -1.10 -24.38 -24.81
CA ILE A 92 -2.10 -23.70 -25.65
C ILE A 92 -3.09 -24.71 -26.22
N LYS A 93 -2.60 -25.81 -26.81
CA LYS A 93 -3.46 -26.84 -27.41
C LYS A 93 -4.30 -27.57 -26.37
N ASN A 94 -3.76 -27.84 -25.18
CA ASN A 94 -4.50 -28.45 -24.08
C ASN A 94 -5.73 -27.62 -23.71
N VAL A 95 -5.59 -26.30 -23.57
CA VAL A 95 -6.71 -25.41 -23.25
C VAL A 95 -7.65 -25.25 -24.45
N GLU A 96 -7.11 -25.07 -25.66
CA GLU A 96 -7.89 -24.83 -26.88
C GLU A 96 -8.80 -26.02 -27.24
N THR A 97 -8.29 -27.25 -27.14
CA THR A 97 -9.01 -28.45 -27.56
C THR A 97 -9.74 -29.19 -26.42
N ALA A 98 -9.60 -28.71 -25.17
CA ALA A 98 -10.30 -29.29 -24.04
C ALA A 98 -11.81 -29.16 -24.20
N THR A 99 -12.54 -30.22 -23.82
CA THR A 99 -14.00 -30.18 -23.72
C THR A 99 -14.46 -29.18 -22.65
N ASP A 100 -13.71 -29.09 -21.56
CA ASP A 100 -13.87 -28.05 -20.53
C ASP A 100 -12.62 -27.16 -20.52
N GLN A 101 -12.67 -26.09 -21.32
CA GLN A 101 -11.55 -25.15 -21.42
C GLN A 101 -11.25 -24.44 -20.10
N ARG A 102 -12.27 -24.22 -19.26
CA ARG A 102 -12.11 -23.59 -17.95
C ARG A 102 -11.28 -24.48 -17.04
N ALA A 103 -11.67 -25.74 -16.89
CA ALA A 103 -10.93 -26.68 -16.06
C ALA A 103 -9.49 -26.87 -16.55
N ALA A 104 -9.27 -26.92 -17.87
CA ALA A 104 -7.93 -26.98 -18.44
C ALA A 104 -7.09 -25.74 -18.12
N TYR A 105 -7.69 -24.54 -18.20
CA TYR A 105 -7.03 -23.28 -17.83
C TYR A 105 -6.68 -23.24 -16.34
N GLU A 106 -7.62 -23.61 -15.46
CA GLU A 106 -7.40 -23.65 -14.02
C GLU A 106 -6.22 -24.57 -13.65
N ALA A 107 -6.11 -25.74 -14.29
CA ALA A 107 -4.99 -26.65 -14.09
C ALA A 107 -3.64 -26.06 -14.51
N GLU A 108 -3.60 -25.29 -15.60
CA GLU A 108 -2.37 -24.59 -16.02
C GLU A 108 -1.99 -23.46 -15.05
N ILE A 109 -2.98 -22.75 -14.48
CA ILE A 109 -2.73 -21.75 -13.42
C ILE A 109 -2.13 -22.41 -12.19
N ASP A 110 -2.69 -23.54 -11.75
CA ASP A 110 -2.18 -24.29 -10.60
C ASP A 110 -0.75 -24.79 -10.83
N ALA A 111 -0.48 -25.32 -12.03
CA ALA A 111 0.87 -25.73 -12.41
C ALA A 111 1.87 -24.55 -12.38
N MET A 112 1.46 -23.37 -12.84
CA MET A 112 2.32 -22.17 -12.82
C MET A 112 2.52 -21.61 -11.41
N LEU A 113 1.51 -21.66 -10.54
CA LEU A 113 1.64 -21.25 -9.14
C LEU A 113 2.49 -22.23 -8.31
N ALA A 114 2.65 -23.47 -8.76
CA ALA A 114 3.56 -24.46 -8.18
C ALA A 114 4.97 -24.41 -8.78
N ASP A 115 5.17 -23.73 -9.91
CA ASP A 115 6.47 -23.65 -10.59
C ASP A 115 7.47 -22.79 -9.80
N GLN A 116 8.72 -23.23 -9.70
CA GLN A 116 9.79 -22.49 -9.01
C GLN A 116 10.01 -21.06 -9.53
N ARG A 117 9.69 -20.79 -10.80
CA ARG A 117 9.79 -19.45 -11.41
C ARG A 117 8.80 -18.48 -10.76
N PHE A 118 7.67 -18.97 -10.25
CA PHE A 118 6.71 -18.16 -9.49
C PHE A 118 7.36 -17.60 -8.23
N THR A 119 8.10 -18.40 -7.47
CA THR A 119 8.83 -17.93 -6.27
C THR A 119 9.79 -16.79 -6.62
N ALA A 120 10.63 -16.98 -7.64
CA ALA A 120 11.57 -15.95 -8.09
C ALA A 120 10.85 -14.67 -8.56
N ARG A 121 9.69 -14.83 -9.22
CA ARG A 121 8.86 -13.72 -9.67
C ARG A 121 8.27 -12.95 -8.48
N MET A 122 7.78 -13.64 -7.46
CA MET A 122 7.25 -13.04 -6.25
C MET A 122 8.33 -12.33 -5.43
N ILE A 123 9.55 -12.85 -5.36
CA ILE A 123 10.69 -12.13 -4.75
C ILE A 123 10.94 -10.80 -5.46
N LYS A 124 10.96 -10.79 -6.80
CA LYS A 124 11.14 -9.54 -7.56
C LYS A 124 9.97 -8.58 -7.33
N TRP A 125 8.74 -9.10 -7.35
CA TRP A 125 7.55 -8.29 -7.09
C TRP A 125 7.61 -7.66 -5.70
N TRP A 126 7.86 -8.42 -4.64
CA TRP A 126 7.98 -7.91 -3.29
C TRP A 126 9.16 -6.93 -3.10
N ARG A 127 10.27 -7.12 -3.81
CA ARG A 127 11.38 -6.15 -3.85
C ARG A 127 10.89 -4.80 -4.39
N ASP A 128 10.16 -4.82 -5.50
CA ASP A 128 9.62 -3.60 -6.10
C ASP A 128 8.57 -2.95 -5.20
N THR A 129 7.62 -3.75 -4.73
CA THR A 129 6.53 -3.36 -3.82
C THR A 129 7.07 -2.72 -2.54
N MET A 130 8.06 -3.32 -1.88
CA MET A 130 8.65 -2.78 -0.65
C MET A 130 9.75 -1.73 -0.91
N ARG A 131 10.10 -1.47 -2.17
CA ARG A 131 11.24 -0.61 -2.61
C ARG A 131 12.57 -1.06 -1.99
N GLN A 132 12.74 -2.37 -1.89
CA GLN A 132 13.86 -3.04 -1.25
C GLN A 132 14.59 -3.96 -2.22
N GLY A 133 15.84 -4.29 -1.89
CA GLY A 133 16.69 -5.09 -2.77
C GLY A 133 18.17 -4.88 -2.48
N GLY A 134 18.93 -5.97 -2.52
CA GLY A 134 20.37 -5.99 -2.30
C GLY A 134 20.76 -6.74 -1.04
N GLY A 135 21.79 -7.59 -1.17
CA GLY A 135 22.34 -8.37 -0.06
C GLY A 135 23.04 -7.53 1.00
N ALA A 136 23.47 -8.18 2.08
CA ALA A 136 24.27 -7.55 3.10
C ALA A 136 25.63 -7.11 2.52
N GLN A 137 26.07 -5.90 2.82
CA GLN A 137 27.34 -5.33 2.33
C GLN A 137 27.84 -4.26 3.29
N ASP A 138 29.16 -4.14 3.47
CA ASP A 138 29.80 -3.06 4.27
C ASP A 138 29.23 -2.92 5.70
N ASN A 139 29.03 -4.05 6.40
CA ASN A 139 28.40 -4.14 7.72
C ASN A 139 26.95 -3.62 7.78
N LYS A 140 26.28 -3.50 6.63
CA LYS A 140 24.85 -3.16 6.55
C LYS A 140 24.01 -4.42 6.43
N PRO A 141 22.82 -4.45 7.07
CA PRO A 141 21.89 -5.58 6.93
C PRO A 141 21.43 -5.76 5.49
N SER A 142 21.06 -7.00 5.15
CA SER A 142 20.46 -7.31 3.86
C SER A 142 19.10 -6.65 3.70
N ARG A 143 18.90 -5.96 2.58
CA ARG A 143 17.62 -5.39 2.15
C ARG A 143 16.75 -6.41 1.40
N ASP A 144 17.22 -7.65 1.23
CA ASP A 144 16.44 -8.70 0.59
C ASP A 144 15.57 -9.49 1.56
N THR A 145 15.88 -9.46 2.86
CA THR A 145 15.24 -10.34 3.85
C THR A 145 13.74 -10.07 4.02
N ALA A 146 13.28 -8.81 4.03
CA ALA A 146 11.85 -8.50 4.11
C ALA A 146 11.06 -8.93 2.84
N PRO A 147 11.51 -8.62 1.61
CA PRO A 147 10.89 -9.16 0.40
C PRO A 147 10.88 -10.69 0.30
N VAL A 148 11.97 -11.35 0.75
CA VAL A 148 12.06 -12.82 0.77
C VAL A 148 11.10 -13.39 1.83
N PHE A 149 11.00 -12.77 3.01
CA PHE A 149 10.04 -13.15 4.04
C PHE A 149 8.60 -13.03 3.52
N ALA A 150 8.27 -11.92 2.87
CA ALA A 150 6.93 -11.72 2.32
C ALA A 150 6.60 -12.69 1.19
N THR A 151 7.59 -13.03 0.36
CA THR A 151 7.43 -14.09 -0.64
C THR A 151 7.20 -15.44 0.02
N ARG A 152 7.94 -15.76 1.08
CA ARG A 152 7.77 -17.01 1.81
C ARG A 152 6.37 -17.13 2.40
N VAL A 153 5.86 -16.08 3.05
CA VAL A 153 4.49 -16.03 3.58
C VAL A 153 3.48 -16.38 2.47
N MET A 154 3.64 -15.78 1.29
CA MET A 154 2.76 -16.05 0.15
C MET A 154 2.92 -17.47 -0.42
N VAL A 155 4.14 -17.91 -0.69
CA VAL A 155 4.42 -19.20 -1.38
C VAL A 155 4.12 -20.40 -0.49
N GLU A 156 4.41 -20.29 0.80
CA GLU A 156 4.07 -21.29 1.83
C GLU A 156 2.62 -21.17 2.31
N GLU A 157 1.81 -20.32 1.68
CA GLU A 157 0.37 -20.23 1.93
C GLU A 157 0.02 -19.83 3.38
N LYS A 158 0.90 -19.07 4.02
CA LYS A 158 0.72 -18.55 5.39
C LYS A 158 -0.20 -17.32 5.41
N PRO A 159 -0.78 -17.00 6.58
CA PRO A 159 -1.56 -15.78 6.74
C PRO A 159 -0.71 -14.54 6.41
N TYR A 160 -1.26 -13.63 5.61
CA TYR A 160 -0.61 -12.36 5.27
C TYR A 160 -0.18 -11.56 6.50
N THR A 161 -0.93 -11.69 7.60
CA THR A 161 -0.66 -11.01 8.87
C THR A 161 0.65 -11.46 9.52
N ASP A 162 1.24 -12.59 9.11
CA ASP A 162 2.60 -12.99 9.52
C ASP A 162 3.64 -11.92 9.13
N LEU A 163 3.37 -11.12 8.10
CA LEU A 163 4.21 -9.96 7.74
C LEU A 163 4.41 -9.00 8.91
N PHE A 164 3.47 -8.90 9.84
CA PHE A 164 3.52 -7.96 10.95
C PHE A 164 3.61 -8.65 12.31
N THR A 165 3.13 -9.90 12.42
CA THR A 165 2.95 -10.58 13.69
C THR A 165 3.97 -11.68 13.97
N ALA A 166 4.69 -12.17 12.95
CA ALA A 166 5.67 -13.22 13.13
C ALA A 166 6.84 -12.75 14.02
N THR A 167 7.19 -13.57 15.01
CA THR A 167 8.27 -13.28 15.96
C THR A 167 9.57 -14.03 15.67
N THR A 168 9.52 -15.01 14.77
CA THR A 168 10.67 -15.86 14.38
C THR A 168 10.69 -16.06 12.87
N ASN A 169 11.86 -16.41 12.33
CA ASN A 169 12.09 -16.68 10.92
C ASN A 169 11.74 -15.49 10.00
N THR A 170 11.90 -14.26 10.51
CA THR A 170 11.54 -12.99 9.87
C THR A 170 12.63 -12.42 8.95
N CYS A 171 13.81 -13.03 8.92
CA CYS A 171 14.90 -12.73 7.98
C CYS A 171 15.39 -14.00 7.25
N PRO A 172 14.53 -14.72 6.53
CA PRO A 172 14.93 -15.90 5.79
C PRO A 172 15.81 -15.53 4.59
N THR A 173 16.55 -16.52 4.10
CA THR A 173 17.23 -16.45 2.80
C THR A 173 16.54 -17.37 1.80
N TYR A 174 16.81 -17.15 0.51
CA TYR A 174 16.27 -17.98 -0.57
C TYR A 174 17.39 -18.37 -1.53
N ASP A 175 17.51 -19.67 -1.78
CA ASP A 175 18.40 -20.21 -2.80
C ASP A 175 17.59 -20.52 -4.07
N GLY A 176 17.86 -19.75 -5.13
CA GLY A 176 17.21 -19.91 -6.42
C GLY A 176 17.64 -21.14 -7.21
N ALA A 177 18.77 -21.78 -6.87
CA ALA A 177 19.21 -23.01 -7.52
C ALA A 177 18.44 -24.23 -7.00
N THR A 178 18.08 -24.22 -5.71
CA THR A 178 17.35 -25.31 -5.05
C THR A 178 15.87 -24.96 -4.78
N ASN A 179 15.41 -23.76 -5.14
CA ASN A 179 14.08 -23.24 -4.88
C ASN A 179 13.66 -23.41 -3.40
N THR A 180 14.59 -23.12 -2.48
CA THR A 180 14.41 -23.42 -1.05
C THR A 180 14.58 -22.17 -0.19
N PHE A 181 13.65 -21.97 0.75
CA PHE A 181 13.81 -20.99 1.82
C PHE A 181 14.63 -21.60 2.95
N THR A 182 15.59 -20.84 3.46
CA THR A 182 16.30 -21.19 4.70
C THR A 182 15.83 -20.27 5.81
N ASP A 183 15.50 -20.87 6.95
CA ASP A 183 15.11 -20.15 8.17
C ASP A 183 16.22 -19.19 8.62
N GLY A 184 15.81 -18.01 9.07
CA GLY A 184 16.72 -16.98 9.55
C GLY A 184 15.97 -15.95 10.39
N ASN A 185 16.52 -15.64 11.57
CA ASN A 185 16.02 -14.59 12.43
C ASN A 185 16.76 -13.28 12.15
N CYS A 186 16.08 -12.15 12.32
CA CYS A 186 16.72 -10.85 12.21
C CYS A 186 17.56 -10.59 13.46
N ASP A 187 18.88 -10.54 13.34
CA ASP A 187 19.75 -10.20 14.46
C ASP A 187 19.95 -8.68 14.56
N ASN A 188 18.98 -8.01 15.18
CA ASN A 188 19.02 -6.56 15.35
C ASN A 188 18.64 -6.06 16.74
N GLY A 189 18.67 -6.94 17.73
CA GLY A 189 18.55 -6.59 19.15
C GLY A 189 17.19 -6.10 19.62
N VAL A 190 16.12 -6.28 18.82
CA VAL A 190 14.77 -5.92 19.28
C VAL A 190 14.33 -6.84 20.43
N PRO A 191 13.59 -6.33 21.43
CA PRO A 191 13.06 -7.17 22.51
C PRO A 191 12.09 -8.24 22.01
N THR A 192 11.31 -7.92 20.97
CA THR A 192 10.37 -8.83 20.32
C THR A 192 10.22 -8.43 18.87
N HIS A 193 10.34 -9.40 17.96
CA HIS A 193 10.12 -9.17 16.54
C HIS A 193 8.63 -8.98 16.22
N ALA A 194 8.36 -8.13 15.23
CA ALA A 194 7.05 -7.91 14.64
C ALA A 194 7.20 -7.94 13.10
N GLY A 195 7.44 -9.14 12.56
CA GLY A 195 7.66 -9.39 11.14
C GLY A 195 8.59 -8.35 10.48
N VAL A 196 8.12 -7.75 9.37
CA VAL A 196 8.85 -6.74 8.60
C VAL A 196 8.97 -5.40 9.33
N LEU A 197 8.13 -5.10 10.33
CA LEU A 197 8.19 -3.85 11.10
C LEU A 197 9.45 -3.76 11.96
N THR A 198 10.09 -4.89 12.23
CA THR A 198 11.36 -4.97 12.96
C THR A 198 12.53 -5.40 12.08
N ASN A 199 12.35 -5.51 10.75
CA ASN A 199 13.40 -6.01 9.88
C ASN A 199 14.53 -4.95 9.70
N PRO A 200 15.81 -5.31 9.92
CA PRO A 200 16.90 -4.35 9.94
C PRO A 200 17.18 -3.72 8.57
N GLY A 201 16.94 -4.43 7.47
CA GLY A 201 17.05 -3.90 6.11
C GLY A 201 16.04 -2.79 5.84
N VAL A 202 14.78 -2.99 6.28
CA VAL A 202 13.74 -1.95 6.26
C VAL A 202 14.16 -0.76 7.12
N MET A 203 14.51 -1.03 8.39
CA MET A 203 14.79 0.03 9.37
C MET A 203 15.98 0.90 8.97
N MET A 204 17.01 0.29 8.38
CA MET A 204 18.15 0.99 7.80
C MET A 204 17.73 1.83 6.58
N GLN A 205 17.10 1.22 5.58
CA GLN A 205 16.84 1.92 4.31
C GLN A 205 15.92 3.14 4.47
N PHE A 206 14.95 3.04 5.38
CA PHE A 206 14.01 4.10 5.67
C PHE A 206 14.40 4.94 6.90
N TYR A 207 15.68 4.90 7.31
CA TYR A 207 16.20 5.84 8.31
C TYR A 207 15.98 7.30 7.87
N GLY A 208 15.60 8.14 8.82
CA GLY A 208 15.38 9.56 8.61
C GLY A 208 14.91 10.25 9.88
N ASN A 209 14.86 11.58 9.81
CA ASN A 209 14.47 12.43 10.92
C ASN A 209 13.11 12.02 11.49
N MET A 210 13.04 11.96 12.83
CA MET A 210 11.84 11.62 13.58
C MET A 210 11.14 10.32 13.13
N ALA A 211 11.87 9.39 12.49
CA ALA A 211 11.38 8.11 11.95
C ALA A 211 10.23 8.20 10.91
N PHE A 212 9.87 9.39 10.40
CA PHE A 212 8.72 9.56 9.50
C PHE A 212 8.83 8.76 8.19
N ARG A 213 10.05 8.54 7.69
CA ARG A 213 10.26 7.71 6.48
C ARG A 213 9.89 6.24 6.71
N ARG A 214 10.06 5.71 7.92
CA ARG A 214 9.65 4.34 8.29
C ARG A 214 8.13 4.22 8.34
N VAL A 215 7.46 5.18 8.97
CA VAL A 215 6.00 5.21 9.04
C VAL A 215 5.37 5.41 7.67
N ARG A 216 5.92 6.32 6.86
CA ARG A 216 5.48 6.51 5.47
C ARG A 216 5.61 5.22 4.65
N TRP A 217 6.69 4.47 4.84
CA TRP A 217 6.83 3.15 4.22
C TRP A 217 5.73 2.20 4.70
N VAL A 218 5.45 2.12 6.00
CA VAL A 218 4.34 1.29 6.52
C VAL A 218 3.00 1.67 5.87
N GLN A 219 2.65 2.96 5.86
CA GLN A 219 1.42 3.48 5.28
C GLN A 219 1.30 3.17 3.78
N GLU A 220 2.32 3.55 3.00
CA GLU A 220 2.27 3.39 1.54
C GLU A 220 2.30 1.92 1.13
N ILE A 221 3.03 1.06 1.85
CA ILE A 221 3.19 -0.34 1.46
C ILE A 221 2.01 -1.20 1.92
N PHE A 222 1.44 -0.91 3.07
CA PHE A 222 0.44 -1.81 3.66
C PHE A 222 -0.96 -1.22 3.69
N VAL A 223 -1.14 0.09 3.48
CA VAL A 223 -2.47 0.74 3.43
C VAL A 223 -2.74 1.38 2.05
N CYS A 224 -1.76 1.33 1.14
CA CYS A 224 -1.90 1.80 -0.25
C CYS A 224 -2.30 3.29 -0.39
N THR A 225 -2.09 4.09 0.65
CA THR A 225 -2.43 5.51 0.69
C THR A 225 -1.24 6.36 1.10
N LYS A 226 -1.26 7.64 0.75
CA LYS A 226 -0.32 8.65 1.26
C LYS A 226 -0.95 9.31 2.49
N PHE A 227 -0.15 9.95 3.33
CA PHE A 227 -0.69 10.81 4.39
C PHE A 227 -1.39 12.03 3.77
N PRO A 228 -2.50 12.54 4.33
CA PRO A 228 -3.17 12.14 5.59
C PRO A 228 -3.69 10.70 5.62
N ALA A 229 -3.42 9.98 6.72
CA ALA A 229 -3.81 8.57 6.84
C ALA A 229 -5.27 8.39 7.25
N GLU A 230 -5.86 9.39 7.89
CA GLU A 230 -7.20 9.31 8.46
C GLU A 230 -7.94 10.63 8.23
N TYR A 231 -9.25 10.53 8.01
CA TYR A 231 -10.14 11.67 7.79
C TYR A 231 -11.32 11.59 8.76
N ALA A 232 -11.63 12.69 9.43
CA ALA A 232 -12.86 12.86 10.17
C ALA A 232 -14.04 12.92 9.20
N ALA A 233 -15.21 12.45 9.65
CA ALA A 233 -16.45 12.58 8.88
C ALA A 233 -16.79 14.05 8.57
N GLU A 234 -16.52 14.95 9.52
CA GLU A 234 -16.77 16.38 9.40
C GLU A 234 -15.47 17.16 9.64
N PRO A 235 -14.91 17.81 8.61
CA PRO A 235 -13.77 18.72 8.77
C PRO A 235 -14.08 19.88 9.72
N LYS A 236 -13.07 20.37 10.44
CA LYS A 236 -13.16 21.53 11.33
C LYS A 236 -12.32 22.68 10.80
N GLN A 237 -12.81 23.91 10.98
CA GLN A 237 -12.04 25.10 10.68
C GLN A 237 -11.10 25.45 11.84
N VAL A 238 -9.80 25.50 11.56
CA VAL A 238 -8.77 25.94 12.51
C VAL A 238 -7.95 27.04 11.86
N ASN A 239 -7.94 28.22 12.47
CA ASN A 239 -7.24 29.41 11.94
C ASN A 239 -7.57 29.73 10.45
N GLY A 240 -8.80 29.43 10.02
CA GLY A 240 -9.26 29.66 8.64
C GLY A 240 -8.85 28.60 7.63
N ALA A 241 -8.36 27.44 8.08
CA ALA A 241 -8.01 26.30 7.24
C ALA A 241 -8.76 25.03 7.65
N ASP A 242 -8.97 24.12 6.71
CA ASP A 242 -9.63 22.83 6.95
C ASP A 242 -8.68 21.84 7.65
N TYR A 243 -9.01 21.52 8.90
CA TYR A 243 -8.46 20.39 9.62
C TYR A 243 -9.37 19.17 9.43
N THR A 244 -8.83 18.14 8.79
CA THR A 244 -9.57 16.94 8.39
C THR A 244 -9.24 15.72 9.24
N GLY A 245 -8.31 15.81 10.20
CA GLY A 245 -7.94 14.67 11.03
C GLY A 245 -9.01 14.30 12.08
N PRO A 246 -9.15 13.01 12.47
CA PRO A 246 -10.09 12.60 13.51
C PRO A 246 -9.61 12.92 14.94
N TRP A 247 -8.33 13.25 15.11
CA TRP A 247 -7.71 13.54 16.39
C TRP A 247 -8.03 14.97 16.87
N PRO A 248 -7.83 15.30 18.15
CA PRO A 248 -7.77 16.70 18.58
C PRO A 248 -6.62 17.42 17.88
N PHE A 249 -6.87 18.62 17.34
CA PHE A 249 -5.85 19.41 16.64
C PHE A 249 -4.63 19.70 17.53
N GLU A 250 -4.87 20.03 18.79
CA GLU A 250 -3.85 20.40 19.77
C GLU A 250 -3.05 19.21 20.33
N SER A 251 -3.29 17.99 19.83
CA SER A 251 -2.65 16.76 20.33
C SER A 251 -1.23 16.52 19.81
N VAL A 252 -0.83 17.22 18.75
CA VAL A 252 0.54 17.16 18.22
C VAL A 252 1.40 18.28 18.78
N ALA A 253 2.72 18.06 18.83
CA ALA A 253 3.65 19.02 19.39
C ALA A 253 3.69 20.35 18.60
N THR A 254 3.89 21.46 19.33
CA THR A 254 4.19 22.79 18.75
C THR A 254 5.67 23.16 18.87
N ALA A 255 6.47 22.32 19.54
CA ALA A 255 7.88 22.52 19.75
C ALA A 255 8.62 21.17 19.78
N PRO A 256 9.87 21.11 19.31
CA PRO A 256 10.61 22.23 18.70
C PRO A 256 10.23 22.49 17.24
N ILE A 257 9.34 21.66 16.66
CA ILE A 257 8.71 21.89 15.36
C ILE A 257 7.22 22.14 15.61
N ASP A 258 6.67 23.18 14.97
CA ASP A 258 5.26 23.47 15.08
C ASP A 258 4.44 22.64 14.09
N PHE A 259 3.93 21.48 14.53
CA PHE A 259 3.04 20.66 13.71
C PHE A 259 1.59 21.17 13.69
N GLN A 260 1.29 22.23 14.42
CA GLN A 260 0.01 22.93 14.38
C GLN A 260 0.07 24.16 13.46
N ASP A 261 1.18 24.36 12.73
CA ASP A 261 1.25 25.44 11.75
C ASP A 261 0.18 25.26 10.65
N THR A 262 -0.61 26.31 10.45
CA THR A 262 -1.67 26.42 9.44
C THR A 262 -1.33 27.44 8.35
N SER A 263 -0.11 28.00 8.35
CA SER A 263 0.30 29.07 7.43
C SER A 263 0.49 28.61 5.98
N SER A 264 0.60 27.29 5.74
CA SER A 264 0.76 26.71 4.41
C SER A 264 -0.19 25.52 4.21
N VAL A 265 0.32 24.29 4.27
CA VAL A 265 -0.50 23.11 4.48
C VAL A 265 -0.79 23.01 5.98
N VAL A 266 -2.00 22.57 6.36
CA VAL A 266 -2.31 22.28 7.76
C VAL A 266 -1.48 21.06 8.17
N CYS A 267 -0.32 21.29 8.78
CA CYS A 267 0.65 20.24 9.11
C CYS A 267 -0.02 19.11 9.91
N ALA A 268 -0.93 19.49 10.82
CA ALA A 268 -1.68 18.56 11.64
C ALA A 268 -2.46 17.52 10.83
N ASN A 269 -2.93 17.80 9.61
CA ASN A 269 -3.65 16.80 8.80
C ASN A 269 -2.80 15.56 8.51
N CYS A 270 -1.49 15.72 8.30
CA CYS A 270 -0.57 14.59 8.17
C CYS A 270 -0.04 14.15 9.54
N HIS A 271 0.24 15.11 10.42
CA HIS A 271 1.04 14.85 11.61
C HIS A 271 0.28 14.18 12.75
N VAL A 272 -1.04 14.30 12.83
CA VAL A 272 -1.81 13.75 13.95
C VAL A 272 -1.76 12.23 14.02
N THR A 273 -1.74 11.53 12.89
CA THR A 273 -1.58 10.07 12.86
C THR A 273 -0.11 9.68 12.82
N ILE A 274 0.70 10.30 11.94
CA ILE A 274 2.11 9.89 11.77
C ILE A 274 2.93 10.07 13.07
N ASN A 275 2.64 11.10 13.87
CA ASN A 275 3.34 11.39 15.12
C ASN A 275 2.98 10.39 16.23
N ARG A 276 1.91 9.61 16.07
CA ARG A 276 1.52 8.54 17.01
C ARG A 276 2.13 7.19 16.66
N VAL A 277 2.51 6.98 15.41
CA VAL A 277 3.18 5.76 14.95
C VAL A 277 4.71 5.92 15.00
N ALA A 278 5.23 7.09 14.64
CA ALA A 278 6.67 7.34 14.51
C ALA A 278 7.53 7.05 15.76
N PRO A 279 7.08 7.36 16.98
CA PRO A 279 7.86 7.07 18.19
C PRO A 279 8.19 5.58 18.34
N LEU A 280 7.32 4.68 17.87
CA LEU A 280 7.51 3.21 17.93
C LEU A 280 8.75 2.74 17.14
N PHE A 281 9.15 3.53 16.13
CA PHE A 281 10.28 3.24 15.25
C PHE A 281 11.54 4.05 15.60
N ALA A 282 11.49 4.90 16.65
CA ALA A 282 12.56 5.85 16.95
C ALA A 282 13.86 5.17 17.39
N ASN A 283 13.77 4.00 18.01
CA ASN A 283 14.91 3.32 18.65
C ASN A 283 15.82 2.55 17.68
N PHE A 284 15.50 2.51 16.38
CA PHE A 284 16.41 1.93 15.40
C PHE A 284 17.41 2.95 14.87
N ASN A 285 18.71 2.64 14.98
CA ASN A 285 19.77 3.47 14.44
C ASN A 285 19.85 3.42 12.91
N MET A 286 20.81 4.14 12.34
CA MET A 286 21.00 4.21 10.89
C MET A 286 21.35 2.87 10.21
N ASN A 287 21.78 1.86 10.97
CA ASN A 287 22.06 0.51 10.49
C ASN A 287 20.89 -0.46 10.76
N GLY A 288 19.74 0.04 11.22
CA GLY A 288 18.56 -0.77 11.52
C GLY A 288 18.67 -1.62 12.78
N GLN A 289 19.63 -1.31 13.66
CA GLN A 289 19.83 -1.97 14.95
C GLN A 289 19.03 -1.26 16.03
N TRP A 290 18.37 -2.01 16.90
CA TRP A 290 17.60 -1.50 18.02
C TRP A 290 18.51 -1.04 19.16
N MET A 291 18.14 0.08 19.77
CA MET A 291 18.79 0.66 20.95
C MET A 291 17.74 0.95 22.04
N ASN A 292 18.18 1.15 23.28
CA ASN A 292 17.26 1.41 24.40
C ASN A 292 16.76 2.86 24.46
N ASP A 293 17.23 3.71 23.55
CA ASP A 293 16.91 5.12 23.46
C ASP A 293 16.70 5.55 21.99
N SER A 294 16.02 6.67 21.80
CA SER A 294 15.73 7.23 20.47
C SER A 294 17.01 7.45 19.67
N GLN A 295 17.03 6.98 18.43
CA GLN A 295 18.17 7.05 17.50
C GLN A 295 17.91 7.98 16.32
N VAL A 296 16.82 8.74 16.36
CA VAL A 296 16.43 9.67 15.29
C VAL A 296 16.50 11.11 15.80
N GLU A 297 16.76 12.04 14.88
CA GLU A 297 16.92 13.44 15.18
C GLU A 297 15.70 14.26 14.78
N THR A 298 15.44 15.31 15.55
CA THR A 298 14.51 16.38 15.24
C THR A 298 15.28 17.49 14.54
N PRO A 299 14.89 17.87 13.32
CA PRO A 299 15.65 18.80 12.49
C PRO A 299 15.47 20.25 12.94
N THR A 300 16.03 20.59 14.10
CA THR A 300 16.08 21.94 14.63
C THR A 300 17.27 22.73 14.09
N VAL A 301 17.19 24.06 14.20
CA VAL A 301 18.29 24.97 13.88
C VAL A 301 18.84 25.64 15.15
N PRO A 302 20.16 25.89 15.26
CA PRO A 302 21.21 25.58 14.28
C PRO A 302 21.59 24.09 14.23
N ASP A 303 21.38 23.35 15.31
CA ASP A 303 21.78 21.95 15.45
C ASP A 303 20.54 21.04 15.62
N PRO A 304 20.52 19.84 15.01
CA PRO A 304 19.52 18.84 15.27
C PRO A 304 19.52 18.40 16.74
N GLN A 305 18.34 18.08 17.26
CA GLN A 305 18.18 17.56 18.62
C GLN A 305 17.87 16.07 18.59
N LYS A 306 18.33 15.34 19.60
CA LYS A 306 17.87 13.96 19.82
C LYS A 306 16.36 13.98 20.06
N THR A 307 15.61 13.18 19.29
CA THR A 307 14.15 13.22 19.38
C THR A 307 13.65 12.56 20.66
N VAL A 308 12.76 13.22 21.38
CA VAL A 308 12.01 12.66 22.52
C VAL A 308 10.51 12.67 22.24
N LEU A 309 9.70 11.95 23.02
CA LEU A 309 8.27 11.80 22.76
C LEU A 309 7.53 13.15 22.58
N SER A 310 7.86 14.13 23.41
CA SER A 310 7.26 15.47 23.38
C SER A 310 7.56 16.27 22.11
N HIS A 311 8.50 15.82 21.27
CA HIS A 311 8.73 16.44 19.96
C HIS A 311 7.68 15.99 18.93
N TRP A 312 6.98 14.87 19.15
CA TRP A 312 5.91 14.39 18.28
C TRP A 312 4.53 14.75 18.82
N LEU A 313 4.31 14.48 20.10
CA LEU A 313 3.00 14.51 20.74
C LEU A 313 3.00 15.45 21.95
N LYS A 314 1.85 16.05 22.24
CA LYS A 314 1.66 16.84 23.46
C LYS A 314 1.63 15.93 24.70
N ASP A 315 1.97 16.50 25.86
CA ASP A 315 1.91 15.77 27.13
C ASP A 315 0.53 15.13 27.37
N GLY A 316 0.53 13.85 27.77
CA GLY A 316 -0.67 13.05 28.01
C GLY A 316 -1.16 12.23 26.80
N GLU A 317 -0.64 12.50 25.61
CA GLU A 317 -0.93 11.72 24.41
C GLU A 317 -0.08 10.45 24.32
N THR A 318 -0.60 9.44 23.62
CA THR A 318 0.04 8.13 23.48
C THR A 318 0.21 7.73 22.02
N THR A 319 1.06 6.73 21.80
CA THR A 319 1.22 6.07 20.50
C THR A 319 -0.04 5.29 20.13
N ALA A 320 -0.34 5.22 18.83
CA ALA A 320 -1.54 4.61 18.27
C ALA A 320 -1.30 4.25 16.80
N TRP A 321 -2.00 3.24 16.29
CA TRP A 321 -2.05 2.94 14.85
C TRP A 321 -3.04 3.88 14.14
N ARG A 322 -4.27 3.97 14.68
CA ARG A 322 -5.39 4.79 14.21
C ARG A 322 -6.10 5.47 15.38
N PHE A 323 -7.01 6.38 15.09
CA PHE A 323 -7.88 6.99 16.10
C PHE A 323 -8.69 5.92 16.82
N GLY A 324 -8.56 5.89 18.14
CA GLY A 324 -9.20 4.86 18.99
C GLY A 324 -8.44 3.54 19.10
N GLU A 325 -7.30 3.38 18.41
CA GLU A 325 -6.51 2.14 18.40
C GLU A 325 -5.10 2.37 19.02
N PRO A 326 -5.00 2.52 20.35
CA PRO A 326 -3.72 2.74 21.03
C PRO A 326 -2.81 1.51 20.94
N VAL A 327 -1.52 1.73 20.71
CA VAL A 327 -0.52 0.65 20.63
C VAL A 327 0.72 1.06 21.41
N ALA A 328 1.25 0.17 22.24
CA ALA A 328 2.38 0.48 23.14
C ALA A 328 3.76 0.22 22.51
N ASP A 329 3.83 -0.70 21.56
CA ASP A 329 5.08 -1.18 20.96
C ASP A 329 4.86 -1.72 19.54
N LEU A 330 5.93 -2.18 18.90
CA LEU A 330 5.89 -2.71 17.53
C LEU A 330 5.09 -4.02 17.41
N PRO A 331 5.15 -4.97 18.36
CA PRO A 331 4.22 -6.11 18.36
C PRO A 331 2.75 -5.69 18.40
N ALA A 332 2.37 -4.76 19.28
CA ALA A 332 0.99 -4.25 19.36
C ALA A 332 0.58 -3.52 18.07
N LEU A 333 1.49 -2.73 17.48
CA LEU A 333 1.29 -2.14 16.15
C LEU A 333 1.04 -3.22 15.09
N GLY A 334 1.83 -4.29 15.10
CA GLY A 334 1.67 -5.39 14.15
C GLY A 334 0.33 -6.11 14.29
N GLN A 335 -0.18 -6.26 15.51
CA GLN A 335 -1.53 -6.79 15.76
C GLN A 335 -2.63 -5.84 15.29
N ALA A 336 -2.50 -4.54 15.56
CA ALA A 336 -3.46 -3.53 15.09
C ALA A 336 -3.51 -3.48 13.55
N MET A 337 -2.36 -3.50 12.88
CA MET A 337 -2.27 -3.58 11.42
C MET A 337 -2.85 -4.89 10.87
N ALA A 338 -2.64 -6.01 11.57
CA ALA A 338 -3.20 -7.30 11.16
C ALA A 338 -4.74 -7.33 11.19
N ALA A 339 -5.36 -6.49 12.01
CA ALA A 339 -6.81 -6.35 12.14
C ALA A 339 -7.41 -5.20 11.27
N ASP A 340 -6.58 -4.33 10.69
CA ASP A 340 -7.04 -3.16 9.93
C ASP A 340 -7.55 -3.57 8.53
N ALA A 341 -8.81 -3.23 8.24
CA ALA A 341 -9.45 -3.50 6.95
C ALA A 341 -8.73 -2.79 5.79
N ASP A 342 -8.19 -1.58 5.99
CA ASP A 342 -7.44 -0.89 4.94
C ASP A 342 -6.18 -1.67 4.57
N VAL A 343 -5.62 -2.44 5.52
CA VAL A 343 -4.46 -3.30 5.26
C VAL A 343 -4.84 -4.50 4.41
N HIS A 344 -6.01 -5.09 4.68
CA HIS A 344 -6.55 -6.20 3.88
C HIS A 344 -6.89 -5.74 2.47
N ASP A 345 -7.59 -4.61 2.34
CA ASP A 345 -7.96 -4.00 1.06
C ASP A 345 -6.73 -3.70 0.22
N CYS A 346 -5.70 -3.10 0.81
CA CYS A 346 -4.45 -2.82 0.11
C CYS A 346 -3.74 -4.09 -0.38
N ALA A 347 -3.71 -5.15 0.43
CA ALA A 347 -3.09 -6.41 0.05
C ALA A 347 -3.77 -7.03 -1.19
N VAL A 348 -5.11 -7.02 -1.21
CA VAL A 348 -5.91 -7.52 -2.34
C VAL A 348 -5.79 -6.61 -3.56
N ALA A 349 -5.88 -5.30 -3.38
CA ALA A 349 -5.73 -4.33 -4.45
C ALA A 349 -4.39 -4.46 -5.18
N ARG A 350 -3.29 -4.69 -4.43
CA ARG A 350 -1.96 -4.93 -4.98
C ARG A 350 -1.87 -6.23 -5.78
N MET A 351 -2.51 -7.30 -5.30
CA MET A 351 -2.62 -8.56 -6.07
C MET A 351 -3.44 -8.37 -7.34
N TYR A 352 -4.53 -7.62 -7.26
CA TYR A 352 -5.36 -7.30 -8.42
C TYR A 352 -4.57 -6.49 -9.46
N ASN A 353 -3.84 -5.45 -9.04
CA ASN A 353 -3.00 -4.67 -9.95
C ASN A 353 -1.90 -5.53 -10.58
N PHE A 354 -1.26 -6.41 -9.82
CA PHE A 354 -0.30 -7.37 -10.36
C PHE A 354 -0.94 -8.25 -11.45
N ALA A 355 -2.11 -8.82 -11.17
CA ALA A 355 -2.87 -9.62 -12.13
C ALA A 355 -3.28 -8.81 -13.37
N MET A 356 -3.68 -7.55 -13.22
CA MET A 356 -4.17 -6.71 -14.32
C MET A 356 -3.07 -5.88 -15.04
N SER A 357 -1.79 -6.06 -14.69
CA SER A 357 -0.66 -5.29 -15.23
C SER A 357 -0.70 -3.79 -14.91
N LYS A 358 -1.41 -3.40 -13.85
CA LYS A 358 -1.43 -2.00 -13.40
C LYS A 358 -0.17 -1.70 -12.56
N GLU A 359 0.22 -0.43 -12.54
CA GLU A 359 1.32 0.03 -11.70
C GLU A 359 0.95 -0.04 -10.20
N ASP A 360 1.93 0.22 -9.33
CA ASP A 360 1.70 0.28 -7.89
C ASP A 360 0.74 1.43 -7.54
N ILE A 361 -0.24 1.13 -6.69
CA ILE A 361 -1.38 2.00 -6.36
C ILE A 361 -0.93 3.39 -5.88
N VAL A 362 0.17 3.46 -5.12
CA VAL A 362 0.65 4.72 -4.54
C VAL A 362 1.33 5.61 -5.58
N SER A 363 1.91 5.00 -6.62
CA SER A 363 2.61 5.72 -7.69
C SER A 363 1.63 6.28 -8.73
N ASP A 364 0.67 5.46 -9.15
CA ASP A 364 -0.25 5.78 -10.25
C ASP A 364 -1.52 6.51 -9.78
N LEU A 365 -1.85 6.43 -8.48
CA LEU A 365 -3.14 6.88 -7.91
C LEU A 365 -4.36 6.24 -8.61
N ALA A 366 -4.14 5.23 -9.44
CA ALA A 366 -5.17 4.46 -10.11
C ALA A 366 -5.78 3.47 -9.11
N THR A 367 -6.73 3.97 -8.33
CA THR A 367 -7.51 3.14 -7.41
C THR A 367 -8.48 2.27 -8.20
N VAL A 368 -8.54 0.99 -7.85
CA VAL A 368 -9.60 0.10 -8.33
C VAL A 368 -10.82 0.38 -7.46
N PRO A 369 -12.03 0.57 -8.03
CA PRO A 369 -13.23 0.80 -7.23
C PRO A 369 -13.41 -0.30 -6.17
N PRO A 370 -13.74 0.04 -4.91
CA PRO A 370 -13.88 -0.95 -3.83
C PRO A 370 -14.85 -2.08 -4.20
N GLU A 371 -15.92 -1.78 -4.94
CA GLU A 371 -16.92 -2.76 -5.36
C GLU A 371 -16.36 -3.86 -6.26
N VAL A 372 -15.32 -3.56 -7.05
CA VAL A 372 -14.62 -4.54 -7.88
C VAL A 372 -13.74 -5.45 -7.02
N LEU A 373 -13.15 -4.90 -5.95
CA LEU A 373 -12.23 -5.64 -5.07
C LEU A 373 -12.96 -6.47 -4.01
N LYS A 374 -14.17 -6.07 -3.61
CA LYS A 374 -14.97 -6.69 -2.57
C LYS A 374 -15.00 -8.23 -2.59
N PRO A 375 -15.34 -8.92 -3.72
CA PRO A 375 -15.36 -10.38 -3.71
C PRO A 375 -13.99 -11.01 -3.42
N TYR A 376 -12.90 -10.36 -3.80
CA TYR A 376 -11.55 -10.85 -3.54
C TYR A 376 -11.08 -10.54 -2.11
N VAL A 377 -11.56 -9.46 -1.50
CA VAL A 377 -11.34 -9.17 -0.07
C VAL A 377 -12.08 -10.18 0.79
N GLU A 378 -13.33 -10.49 0.47
CA GLU A 378 -14.10 -11.53 1.15
C GLU A 378 -13.44 -12.91 1.03
N ASP A 379 -12.97 -13.29 -0.17
CA ASP A 379 -12.20 -14.53 -0.37
C ASP A 379 -10.89 -14.52 0.42
N PHE A 380 -10.14 -13.43 0.39
CA PHE A 380 -8.89 -13.27 1.14
C PHE A 380 -9.11 -13.48 2.64
N LEU A 381 -10.14 -12.87 3.23
CA LEU A 381 -10.46 -13.07 4.64
C LEU A 381 -10.91 -14.52 4.91
N ALA A 382 -11.79 -15.07 4.08
CA ALA A 382 -12.32 -16.42 4.24
C ALA A 382 -11.27 -17.52 4.06
N ASN A 383 -10.26 -17.29 3.23
CA ASN A 383 -9.19 -18.25 2.94
C ASN A 383 -8.00 -18.19 3.93
N GLY A 384 -8.15 -17.45 5.03
CA GLY A 384 -7.13 -17.29 6.07
C GLY A 384 -6.06 -16.26 5.71
N MET A 385 -6.41 -15.25 4.91
CA MET A 385 -5.52 -14.20 4.41
C MET A 385 -4.36 -14.75 3.57
N ASN A 386 -4.65 -15.74 2.74
CA ASN A 386 -3.69 -16.37 1.85
C ASN A 386 -3.64 -15.63 0.51
N LEU A 387 -2.57 -14.85 0.30
CA LEU A 387 -2.40 -14.07 -0.92
C LEU A 387 -2.23 -14.92 -2.18
N LYS A 388 -1.64 -16.12 -2.09
CA LYS A 388 -1.47 -16.99 -3.27
C LYS A 388 -2.81 -17.53 -3.76
N LYS A 389 -3.67 -17.94 -2.84
CA LYS A 389 -5.05 -18.35 -3.15
C LYS A 389 -5.88 -17.18 -3.69
N THR A 390 -5.74 -16.01 -3.09
CA THR A 390 -6.41 -14.79 -3.57
C THR A 390 -5.97 -14.43 -4.99
N LEU A 391 -4.67 -14.49 -5.28
CA LEU A 391 -4.14 -14.30 -6.65
C LEU A 391 -4.71 -15.33 -7.62
N ARG A 392 -4.80 -16.61 -7.20
CA ARG A 392 -5.48 -17.65 -8.00
C ARG A 392 -6.92 -17.23 -8.30
N THR A 393 -7.70 -16.85 -7.29
CA THR A 393 -9.09 -16.40 -7.45
C THR A 393 -9.22 -15.26 -8.46
N ILE A 394 -8.33 -14.27 -8.39
CA ILE A 394 -8.30 -13.13 -9.35
C ILE A 394 -8.01 -13.62 -10.78
N LEU A 395 -7.06 -14.53 -10.97
CA LEU A 395 -6.71 -15.05 -12.30
C LEU A 395 -7.82 -15.91 -12.91
N LEU A 396 -8.71 -16.47 -12.09
CA LEU A 396 -9.85 -17.28 -12.56
C LEU A 396 -11.13 -16.47 -12.75
N SER A 397 -11.10 -15.17 -12.50
CA SER A 397 -12.28 -14.33 -12.59
C SER A 397 -12.63 -13.95 -14.02
N ASP A 398 -13.89 -13.56 -14.21
CA ASP A 398 -14.37 -13.00 -15.47
C ASP A 398 -13.59 -11.74 -15.87
N ASP A 399 -13.15 -10.93 -14.90
CA ASP A 399 -12.36 -9.72 -15.18
C ASP A 399 -11.04 -10.03 -15.89
N PHE A 400 -10.42 -11.16 -15.54
CA PHE A 400 -9.14 -11.59 -16.11
C PHE A 400 -9.30 -12.40 -17.40
N THR A 401 -10.36 -13.20 -17.50
CA THR A 401 -10.56 -14.14 -18.61
C THR A 401 -11.32 -13.56 -19.80
N LYS A 402 -11.97 -12.40 -19.64
CA LYS A 402 -12.72 -11.73 -20.71
C LYS A 402 -11.92 -10.58 -21.34
N PHE A 403 -11.86 -10.57 -22.67
CA PHE A 403 -11.07 -9.64 -23.49
C PHE A 403 -11.93 -8.84 -24.46
#